data_AF-A0A350ML99-F1
#
_entry.id   AF-A0A350ML99-F1
#
_cell.length_a   1.000
_cell.length_b   1.000
_cell.length_c   1.000
_cell.angle_alpha   90.00
_cell.angle_beta   90.00
_cell.angle_gamma   90.00
#
_symmetry.space_group_name_H-M   'P 1'
#
loop_
_entity.id
_entity.type
_entity.pdbx_description
1 polymer ?
#
loop_
_entity_poly.entity_id
_entity_poly.type
_entity_poly.pdbx_seq_one_letter_code
_entity_poly.pdbx_strand_id
1 'polypeptide(L)'
;MAEAKTKEVVEAAKSKPRPKVKFTAAQIIAKAEEARKELGKRNCQYFIETFVKIEDRDAAELAVPFTLWPNQVMALLSFLNNRLNIVLKARQLGLTWLALAYAVWKLVYQP
;
A
#
# COMPACT_ATOMS: atom_id res chain seq x y z
N MET A 1 -5.53 -35.10 15.74
CA MET A 1 -5.21 -34.49 17.06
C MET A 1 -4.69 -33.04 16.99
N ALA A 2 -4.16 -32.56 15.86
CA ALA A 2 -3.67 -31.17 15.75
C ALA A 2 -4.77 -30.09 15.67
N GLU A 3 -5.90 -30.35 15.00
CA GLU A 3 -6.98 -29.36 14.80
C GLU A 3 -7.76 -29.01 16.07
N ALA A 4 -7.87 -29.94 17.02
CA ALA A 4 -8.54 -29.70 18.30
C ALA A 4 -7.78 -28.65 19.14
N LYS A 5 -6.44 -28.74 19.12
CA LYS A 5 -5.56 -27.82 19.85
C LYS A 5 -5.60 -26.40 19.26
N THR A 6 -5.77 -26.28 17.95
CA THR A 6 -5.87 -24.98 17.26
C THR A 6 -7.18 -24.26 17.57
N LYS A 7 -8.30 -24.98 17.64
CA LYS A 7 -9.61 -24.40 18.00
C LYS A 7 -9.63 -23.90 19.44
N GLU A 8 -9.03 -24.65 20.36
CA GLU A 8 -8.95 -24.30 21.79
C GLU A 8 -8.14 -23.02 22.05
N VAL A 9 -7.04 -22.82 21.31
CA VAL A 9 -6.22 -21.59 21.38
C VAL A 9 -6.97 -20.37 20.80
N VAL A 10 -7.77 -20.56 19.74
CA VAL A 10 -8.57 -19.47 19.15
C VAL A 10 -9.76 -19.09 20.04
N GLU A 11 -10.39 -20.07 20.71
CA GLU A 11 -11.46 -19.86 21.67
C GLU A 11 -10.95 -19.12 22.93
N ALA A 12 -9.78 -19.53 23.45
CA ALA A 12 -9.13 -18.91 24.59
C ALA A 12 -8.62 -17.48 24.30
N ALA A 13 -8.34 -17.15 23.04
CA ALA A 13 -7.96 -15.79 22.63
C ALA A 13 -9.17 -14.83 22.51
N LYS A 14 -10.39 -15.36 22.34
CA LYS A 14 -11.62 -14.56 22.29
C LYS A 14 -12.15 -14.17 23.69
N SER A 15 -11.78 -14.93 24.73
CA SER A 15 -12.27 -14.72 26.11
C SER A 15 -11.43 -13.76 26.95
N LYS A 16 -10.16 -13.51 26.58
CA LYS A 16 -9.34 -12.51 27.28
C LYS A 16 -9.75 -11.10 26.83
N PRO A 17 -10.25 -10.24 27.73
CA PRO A 17 -10.56 -8.86 27.37
C PRO A 17 -9.28 -8.19 26.87
N ARG A 18 -9.31 -7.76 25.61
CA ARG A 18 -8.23 -6.97 25.03
C ARG A 18 -8.00 -5.78 25.98
N PRO A 19 -6.77 -5.53 26.47
CA PRO A 19 -6.54 -4.48 27.45
C PRO A 19 -7.11 -3.17 26.91
N LYS A 20 -8.05 -2.56 27.66
CA LYS A 20 -8.71 -1.32 27.28
C LYS A 20 -7.72 -0.17 27.43
N VAL A 21 -6.86 0.01 26.43
CA VAL A 21 -5.94 1.14 26.39
C VAL A 21 -6.75 2.40 26.05
N LYS A 22 -6.83 3.35 27.00
CA LYS A 22 -7.50 4.63 26.79
C LYS A 22 -6.60 5.54 25.97
N PHE A 23 -6.81 5.57 24.65
CA PHE A 23 -6.16 6.53 23.76
C PHE A 23 -7.11 7.70 23.46
N THR A 24 -6.57 8.91 23.33
CA THR A 24 -7.32 10.07 22.82
C THR A 24 -7.55 9.93 21.31
N ALA A 25 -8.54 10.63 20.75
CA ALA A 25 -8.82 10.59 19.31
C ALA A 25 -7.59 10.98 18.47
N ALA A 26 -6.82 11.98 18.90
CA ALA A 26 -5.58 12.38 18.27
C ALA A 26 -4.52 11.26 18.28
N GLN A 27 -4.38 10.54 19.40
CA GLN A 27 -3.44 9.41 19.50
C GLN A 27 -3.86 8.24 18.59
N ILE A 28 -5.16 8.00 18.45
CA ILE A 28 -5.68 6.97 17.54
C ILE A 28 -5.34 7.34 16.08
N ILE A 29 -5.57 8.59 15.69
CA ILE A 29 -5.27 9.08 14.33
C ILE A 29 -3.77 8.97 14.05
N ALA A 30 -2.92 9.49 14.94
CA ALA A 30 -1.47 9.45 14.79
C ALA A 30 -0.95 8.01 14.65
N LYS A 31 -1.46 7.09 15.47
CA LYS A 31 -1.10 5.67 15.41
C LYS A 31 -1.60 4.99 14.13
N ALA A 32 -2.77 5.39 13.63
CA ALA A 32 -3.27 4.91 12.35
C ALA A 32 -2.42 5.40 11.18
N GLU A 33 -2.00 6.67 11.18
CA GLU A 33 -1.09 7.22 10.17
C GLU A 33 0.26 6.51 10.17
N GLU A 34 0.84 6.26 11.34
CA GLU A 34 2.09 5.52 11.49
C GLU A 34 1.95 4.09 10.93
N ALA A 35 0.86 3.40 11.24
CA ALA A 35 0.57 2.08 10.68
C ALA A 35 0.44 2.11 9.14
N ARG A 36 -0.18 3.14 8.57
CA ARG A 36 -0.29 3.31 7.11
C ARG A 36 1.08 3.56 6.48
N LYS A 37 1.93 4.39 7.09
CA LYS A 37 3.31 4.64 6.62
C LYS A 37 4.13 3.36 6.64
N GLU A 38 4.01 2.56 7.70
CA GLU A 38 4.70 1.28 7.81
C GLU A 38 4.22 0.26 6.76
N LEU A 39 2.91 0.23 6.47
CA LEU A 39 2.38 -0.59 5.39
C LEU A 39 2.87 -0.11 4.01
N GLY A 40 2.90 1.21 3.77
CA GLY A 40 3.44 1.80 2.54
C GLY A 40 4.92 1.51 2.34
N LYS A 41 5.71 1.46 3.42
CA LYS A 41 7.11 1.06 3.35
C LYS A 41 7.30 -0.38 2.85
N ARG A 42 6.40 -1.29 3.23
CA ARG A 42 6.51 -2.73 2.91
C ARG A 42 5.82 -3.10 1.59
N ASN A 43 4.84 -2.32 1.16
CA ASN A 43 4.06 -2.59 -0.04
C ASN A 43 4.02 -1.35 -0.95
N CYS A 44 4.78 -1.41 -2.05
CA CYS A 44 4.88 -0.32 -3.01
C CYS A 44 3.52 -0.01 -3.69
N GLN A 45 2.72 -1.02 -4.04
CA GLN A 45 1.39 -0.78 -4.60
C GLN A 45 0.51 -0.01 -3.61
N TYR A 46 0.48 -0.46 -2.35
CA TYR A 46 -0.28 0.24 -1.31
C TYR A 46 0.19 1.68 -1.15
N PHE A 47 1.51 1.92 -1.21
CA PHE A 47 2.05 3.27 -1.16
C PHE A 47 1.52 4.14 -2.30
N ILE A 48 1.53 3.63 -3.53
CA ILE A 48 1.08 4.36 -4.71
C ILE A 48 -0.41 4.70 -4.58
N GLU A 49 -1.26 3.71 -4.33
CA GLU A 49 -2.72 3.89 -4.29
C GLU A 49 -3.19 4.72 -3.07
N THR A 50 -2.38 4.80 -2.01
CA THR A 50 -2.74 5.49 -0.76
C THR A 50 -2.17 6.91 -0.67
N PHE A 51 -0.94 7.12 -1.15
CA PHE A 51 -0.20 8.38 -0.91
C PHE A 51 0.13 9.16 -2.18
N VAL A 52 0.03 8.54 -3.37
CA VAL A 52 0.33 9.22 -4.64
C VAL A 52 -0.96 9.72 -5.28
N LYS A 53 -0.92 10.96 -5.73
CA LYS A 53 -1.96 11.58 -6.56
C LYS A 53 -1.40 11.92 -7.93
N ILE A 54 -2.25 11.84 -8.94
CA ILE A 54 -1.94 12.24 -10.32
C ILE A 54 -2.83 13.40 -10.75
N GLU A 55 -2.35 14.18 -11.72
CA GLU A 55 -3.15 15.21 -12.36
C GLU A 55 -4.15 14.54 -13.32
N ASP A 56 -5.43 14.82 -13.13
CA ASP A 56 -6.50 14.47 -14.05
C ASP A 56 -7.29 15.73 -14.40
N ARG A 57 -7.23 16.15 -15.67
CA ARG A 57 -7.86 17.38 -16.15
C ARG A 57 -9.34 17.21 -16.42
N ASP A 58 -9.80 15.97 -16.52
CA ASP A 58 -11.18 15.64 -16.84
C ASP A 58 -11.98 15.31 -15.56
N ALA A 59 -11.30 15.18 -14.42
CA ALA A 59 -11.91 14.94 -13.11
C ALA A 59 -12.43 16.23 -12.44
N ALA A 60 -13.36 16.06 -11.49
CA ALA A 60 -13.89 17.17 -10.70
C ALA A 60 -12.82 17.85 -9.81
N GLU A 61 -11.86 17.08 -9.33
CA GLU A 61 -10.67 17.56 -8.63
C GLU A 61 -9.44 17.34 -9.52
N LEU A 62 -8.57 18.35 -9.64
CA LEU A 62 -7.36 18.26 -10.49
C LEU A 62 -6.40 17.15 -10.03
N ALA A 63 -6.33 16.86 -8.72
CA ALA A 63 -5.41 15.90 -8.13
C ALA A 63 -6.16 14.69 -7.55
N VAL A 64 -6.20 13.60 -8.31
CA VAL A 64 -6.94 12.38 -7.96
C VAL A 64 -6.01 11.29 -7.43
N PRO A 65 -6.50 10.35 -6.58
CA PRO A 65 -5.71 9.20 -6.14
C PRO A 65 -5.24 8.35 -7.32
N PHE A 66 -3.96 7.97 -7.31
CA PHE A 66 -3.40 7.13 -8.38
C PHE A 66 -3.75 5.66 -8.17
N THR A 67 -4.98 5.29 -8.56
CA THR A 67 -5.47 3.90 -8.50
C THR A 67 -4.92 3.10 -9.67
N LEU A 68 -4.22 1.99 -9.39
CA LEU A 68 -3.60 1.20 -10.45
C LEU A 68 -4.61 0.24 -11.09
N TRP A 69 -4.64 0.19 -12.40
CA TRP A 69 -5.37 -0.85 -13.13
C TRP A 69 -4.53 -2.14 -13.24
N PRO A 70 -5.12 -3.30 -13.55
CA PRO A 70 -4.45 -4.59 -13.42
C PRO A 70 -3.10 -4.69 -14.15
N ASN A 71 -2.97 -4.15 -15.37
CA ASN A 71 -1.72 -4.21 -16.11
C ASN A 71 -0.62 -3.28 -15.55
N GLN A 72 -1.00 -2.16 -14.90
CA GLN A 72 -0.03 -1.34 -14.17
C GLN A 72 0.47 -2.06 -12.92
N VAL A 73 -0.39 -2.80 -12.22
CA VAL A 73 0.03 -3.67 -11.11
C VAL A 73 1.03 -4.72 -11.61
N MET A 74 0.74 -5.38 -12.75
CA MET A 74 1.69 -6.33 -13.36
C MET A 74 3.03 -5.69 -13.74
N ALA A 75 3.00 -4.49 -14.33
CA ALA A 75 4.22 -3.74 -14.65
C ALA A 75 5.01 -3.36 -13.38
N LEU A 76 4.33 -2.95 -12.31
CA LEU A 76 4.96 -2.65 -11.03
C LEU A 76 5.62 -3.88 -10.40
N LEU A 77 4.97 -5.03 -10.46
CA LEU A 77 5.55 -6.30 -10.01
C LEU A 77 6.83 -6.62 -10.81
N SER A 78 6.85 -6.37 -12.11
CA SER A 78 8.08 -6.51 -12.92
C SER A 78 9.19 -5.53 -12.48
N PHE A 79 8.84 -4.29 -12.12
CA PHE A 79 9.80 -3.31 -11.59
C PHE A 79 10.40 -3.75 -10.25
N LEU A 80 9.60 -4.33 -9.36
CA LEU A 80 10.04 -4.80 -8.04
C LEU A 80 10.91 -6.05 -8.12
N ASN A 81 10.59 -6.97 -9.03
CA ASN A 81 11.24 -8.28 -9.10
C ASN A 81 12.49 -8.31 -10.00
N ASN A 82 12.74 -7.28 -10.80
CA ASN A 82 13.85 -7.24 -11.73
C ASN A 82 14.70 -5.98 -11.56
N ARG A 83 16.02 -6.15 -11.56
CA ARG A 83 16.97 -5.02 -11.50
C ARG A 83 16.92 -4.15 -12.76
N LEU A 84 16.70 -4.75 -13.92
CA LEU A 84 16.63 -4.08 -15.22
C LEU A 84 15.33 -4.51 -15.92
N ASN A 85 14.60 -3.54 -16.47
CA ASN A 85 13.34 -3.78 -17.18
C ASN A 85 13.36 -3.06 -18.53
N ILE A 86 12.87 -3.71 -19.58
CA ILE A 86 12.56 -3.10 -20.87
C ILE A 86 11.05 -3.24 -21.06
N VAL A 87 10.34 -2.14 -21.30
CA VAL A 87 8.88 -2.13 -21.40
C VAL A 87 8.43 -1.79 -22.81
N LEU A 88 7.84 -2.76 -23.51
CA LEU A 88 7.10 -2.54 -24.76
C LEU A 88 5.66 -2.15 -24.40
N LYS A 89 5.23 -0.94 -24.80
CA LYS A 89 3.96 -0.36 -24.36
C LYS A 89 3.29 0.50 -25.43
N ALA A 90 1.95 0.56 -25.38
CA ALA A 90 1.16 1.47 -26.20
C ALA A 90 1.17 2.91 -25.64
N ARG A 91 0.69 3.90 -26.43
CA ARG A 91 0.59 5.30 -25.96
C ARG A 91 -0.51 5.44 -24.89
N GLN A 92 -0.42 6.51 -24.09
CA GLN A 92 -1.46 6.93 -23.13
C GLN A 92 -1.78 5.94 -21.99
N LEU A 93 -0.86 5.02 -21.65
CA LEU A 93 -1.03 4.06 -20.54
C LEU A 93 -0.63 4.58 -19.15
N GLY A 94 -0.17 5.83 -19.05
CA GLY A 94 0.31 6.41 -17.79
C GLY A 94 1.57 5.75 -17.21
N LEU A 95 2.39 5.06 -18.02
CA LEU A 95 3.56 4.32 -17.53
C LEU A 95 4.62 5.23 -16.87
N THR A 96 4.75 6.48 -17.34
CA THR A 96 5.66 7.45 -16.72
C THR A 96 5.26 7.74 -15.27
N TRP A 97 3.96 7.90 -14.99
CA TRP A 97 3.47 8.10 -13.63
C TRP A 97 3.79 6.89 -12.75
N LEU A 98 3.61 5.67 -13.26
CA LEU A 98 3.97 4.45 -12.54
C LEU A 98 5.47 4.41 -12.20
N ALA A 99 6.34 4.72 -13.17
CA ALA A 99 7.79 4.71 -12.98
C ALA A 99 8.24 5.78 -11.96
N LEU A 100 7.67 6.98 -12.01
CA LEU A 100 7.95 8.04 -11.04
C LEU A 100 7.48 7.68 -9.63
N ALA A 101 6.27 7.12 -9.50
CA ALA A 101 5.74 6.70 -8.22
C ALA A 101 6.61 5.60 -7.57
N TYR A 102 7.06 4.64 -8.38
CA TYR A 102 8.05 3.64 -7.96
C TYR A 102 9.39 4.25 -7.54
N ALA A 103 9.93 5.19 -8.34
CA ALA A 103 11.20 5.86 -8.01
C ALA A 103 11.11 6.66 -6.71
N VAL A 104 10.01 7.38 -6.47
CA VAL A 104 9.77 8.09 -5.21
C VAL A 104 9.70 7.11 -4.03
N TRP A 105 8.98 6.00 -4.17
CA TRP A 105 8.94 4.97 -3.12
C TRP A 105 10.33 4.43 -2.78
N LYS A 106 11.17 4.19 -3.80
CA LYS A 106 12.58 3.80 -3.63
C LYS A 106 13.37 4.88 -2.90
N LEU A 107 13.26 6.14 -3.28
CA LEU A 107 13.96 7.25 -2.62
C LEU A 107 13.56 7.42 -1.15
N VAL A 108 12.28 7.24 -0.83
CA VAL A 108 11.75 7.45 0.53
C VAL A 108 12.11 6.30 1.47
N TYR A 109 12.11 5.05 0.98
CA TYR A 109 12.22 3.87 1.85
C TYR A 109 13.44 2.99 1.60
N GLN A 110 14.18 3.19 0.51
CA GLN A 110 15.34 2.39 0.11
C GLN A 110 16.46 3.28 -0.48
N PRO A 111 16.98 4.25 0.31
CA PRO A 111 18.07 5.11 -0.13
C PRO A 111 19.38 4.34 -0.35
#